data_AF-A0A8I0AEH3-F1
#
_entry.id   AF-A0A8I0AEH3-F1
#
_cell.length_a   1.000
_cell.length_b   1.000
_cell.length_c   1.000
_cell.angle_alpha   90.00
_cell.angle_beta   90.00
_cell.angle_gamma   90.00
#
_symmetry.space_group_name_H-M   'P 1'
#
loop_
_entity.id
_entity.type
_entity.pdbx_description
1 polymer ?
#
loop_
_entity_poly.entity_id
_entity_poly.type
_entity_poly.pdbx_seq_one_letter_code
_entity_poly.pdbx_strand_id
1 'polypeptide(L)'
;MSEALLNGIIKESIMTVIKVAGPFLAAALIIGLIISIIQATTQIQEQTLTFVPKLLGICAIGLFLASWISKTMVQYTENIYNIITKIS
;
A
#
# COMPACT_ATOMS: atom_id res chain seq x y z
N MET A 1 -0.22 2.23 -31.99
CA MET A 1 -0.52 2.13 -30.55
C MET A 1 -1.56 3.18 -30.24
N SER A 2 -2.79 2.78 -29.87
CA SER A 2 -3.86 3.74 -29.58
C SER A 2 -3.57 4.44 -28.25
N GLU A 3 -3.63 5.78 -28.20
CA GLU A 3 -3.46 6.58 -26.97
C GLU A 3 -4.40 6.11 -25.84
N ALA A 4 -5.57 5.56 -26.21
CA ALA A 4 -6.51 4.96 -25.28
C ALA A 4 -5.93 3.75 -24.52
N LEU A 5 -5.06 2.96 -25.16
CA LEU A 5 -4.42 1.81 -24.54
C LEU A 5 -3.36 2.24 -23.53
N LEU A 6 -2.57 3.28 -23.86
CA LEU A 6 -1.60 3.87 -22.94
C LEU A 6 -2.29 4.42 -21.68
N ASN A 7 -3.35 5.21 -21.85
CA ASN A 7 -4.13 5.74 -20.72
C ASN A 7 -4.79 4.62 -19.90
N GLY A 8 -5.23 3.54 -20.54
CA GLY A 8 -5.77 2.36 -19.88
C GLY A 8 -4.77 1.71 -18.94
N ILE A 9 -3.54 1.46 -19.43
CA ILE A 9 -2.45 0.88 -18.63
C ILE A 9 -2.13 1.79 -17.44
N ILE A 10 -1.92 3.10 -17.68
CA ILE A 10 -1.57 4.05 -16.62
C ILE A 10 -2.62 4.06 -15.51
N LYS A 11 -3.90 4.10 -15.88
CA LYS A 11 -5.01 4.08 -14.92
C LYS A 11 -5.00 2.81 -14.08
N GLU A 12 -4.76 1.67 -14.70
CA GLU A 12 -4.72 0.38 -14.02
C GLU A 12 -3.51 0.23 -13.11
N SER A 13 -2.34 0.72 -13.53
CA SER A 13 -1.13 0.77 -12.70
C SER A 13 -1.40 1.59 -11.42
N ILE A 14 -1.96 2.80 -11.58
CA ILE A 14 -2.28 3.67 -10.45
C ILE A 14 -3.30 3.00 -9.52
N MET A 15 -4.35 2.39 -10.09
CA MET A 15 -5.36 1.68 -9.29
C MET A 15 -4.77 0.51 -8.51
N THR A 16 -3.82 -0.21 -9.10
CA THR A 16 -3.10 -1.32 -8.45
C THR A 16 -2.25 -0.82 -7.29
N VAL A 17 -1.52 0.29 -7.48
CA VAL A 17 -0.75 0.94 -6.42
C VAL A 17 -1.66 1.39 -5.28
N ILE A 18 -2.78 2.05 -5.58
CA ILE A 18 -3.73 2.51 -4.56
C ILE A 18 -4.31 1.33 -3.78
N LYS A 19 -4.68 0.24 -4.45
CA LYS A 19 -5.17 -0.97 -3.78
C LYS A 19 -4.12 -1.51 -2.82
N VAL A 20 -2.87 -1.65 -3.26
CA VAL A 20 -1.80 -2.22 -2.44
C VAL A 20 -1.40 -1.27 -1.30
N ALA A 21 -1.23 0.03 -1.57
CA ALA A 21 -0.77 1.01 -0.59
C ALA A 21 -1.86 1.48 0.39
N GLY A 22 -3.12 1.50 -0.05
CA GLY A 22 -4.27 1.93 0.76
C GLY A 22 -4.34 1.34 2.17
N PRO A 23 -4.30 0.01 2.34
CA PRO A 23 -4.34 -0.61 3.67
C PRO A 23 -3.12 -0.26 4.53
N PHE A 24 -1.92 -0.13 3.95
CA PHE A 24 -0.74 0.30 4.70
C PHE A 24 -0.85 1.75 5.17
N LEU A 25 -1.35 2.64 4.30
CA LEU A 25 -1.57 4.05 4.64
C LEU A 25 -2.61 4.19 5.75
N ALA A 26 -3.74 3.49 5.64
CA ALA A 26 -4.78 3.50 6.67
C ALA A 26 -4.24 3.00 8.02
N ALA A 27 -3.48 1.90 8.02
CA ALA A 27 -2.85 1.38 9.23
C ALA A 27 -1.85 2.38 9.84
N ALA A 28 -0.98 2.95 9.01
CA ALA A 28 0.01 3.93 9.45
C ALA A 28 -0.63 5.21 10.03
N LEU A 29 -1.77 5.64 9.48
CA LEU A 29 -2.56 6.76 9.99
C LEU A 29 -3.18 6.44 11.35
N ILE A 30 -3.88 5.31 11.47
CA ILE A 30 -4.55 4.91 12.73
C ILE A 30 -3.52 4.77 13.84
N ILE A 31 -2.43 4.05 13.59
CA ILE A 31 -1.39 3.81 14.59
C ILE A 31 -0.66 5.11 14.93
N GLY A 32 -0.34 5.94 13.93
CA GLY A 32 0.25 7.25 14.16
C GLY A 32 -0.61 8.16 15.03
N LEU A 33 -1.93 8.14 14.83
CA LEU A 33 -2.89 8.94 15.59
C LEU A 33 -3.04 8.45 17.03
N ILE A 34 -3.10 7.13 17.25
CA ILE A 34 -3.16 6.56 18.60
C ILE A 34 -1.90 6.96 19.40
N ILE A 35 -0.72 6.83 18.78
CA ILE A 35 0.53 7.14 19.46
C ILE A 35 0.66 8.65 19.71
N SER A 36 0.22 9.51 18.77
CA SER A 36 0.31 10.97 18.97
C SER A 36 -0.56 11.45 20.13
N ILE A 37 -1.73 10.83 20.35
CA ILE A 37 -2.58 11.12 21.50
C ILE A 37 -1.87 10.72 22.81
N ILE A 38 -1.28 9.52 22.86
CA ILE A 38 -0.55 9.06 24.05
C ILE A 38 0.64 9.98 24.35
N GLN A 39 1.41 10.37 23.33
CA GLN A 39 2.52 11.32 23.51
C GLN A 39 2.04 12.68 24.02
N ALA A 40 0.91 13.18 23.52
CA ALA A 40 0.34 14.46 23.96
C ALA A 40 -0.16 14.40 25.41
N THR A 41 -0.85 13.32 25.82
CA THR A 41 -1.41 13.19 27.16
C THR A 41 -0.34 12.94 28.23
N THR A 42 0.71 12.16 27.93
CA THR A 42 1.77 11.85 28.89
C THR A 42 2.93 12.85 28.87
N GLN A 43 2.93 13.81 27.94
CA GLN A 43 4.01 14.79 27.71
C GLN A 43 5.38 14.16 27.38
N ILE A 44 5.42 12.89 26.97
CA ILE A 44 6.65 12.19 26.57
C ILE A 44 6.83 12.34 25.06
N GLN A 45 7.84 13.09 24.64
CA GLN A 45 8.18 13.34 23.23
C GLN A 45 9.45 12.60 22.81
N GLU A 46 9.58 11.35 23.24
CA GLU A 46 10.69 10.48 22.86
C GLU A 46 10.49 9.91 21.45
N GLN A 47 11.36 10.30 20.51
CA GLN A 47 11.22 9.92 19.08
C GLN A 47 11.27 8.40 18.84
N THR A 48 11.98 7.64 19.69
CA THR A 48 12.06 6.18 19.60
C THR A 48 10.72 5.51 19.90
N LEU A 49 9.94 6.08 20.82
CA LEU A 49 8.65 5.54 21.26
C LEU A 49 7.56 5.70 20.19
N THR A 50 7.71 6.69 19.30
CA THR A 50 6.86 6.85 18.11
C THR A 50 7.22 5.88 16.99
N PHE A 51 8.50 5.56 16.86
CA PHE A 51 9.01 4.78 15.73
C PHE A 51 8.71 3.29 15.85
N VAL A 52 8.99 2.69 17.00
CA VAL A 52 8.90 1.23 17.19
C VAL A 52 7.47 0.69 17.01
N PRO A 53 6.44 1.22 17.68
CA PRO A 53 5.09 0.66 17.56
C PRO A 53 4.51 0.85 16.16
N LYS A 54 4.85 1.97 15.48
CA LYS A 54 4.46 2.23 14.08
C LYS A 54 5.08 1.20 13.13
N LEU A 55 6.37 0.88 13.29
CA LEU A 55 7.05 -0.12 12.47
C LEU A 55 6.44 -1.51 12.67
N LEU A 56 6.24 -1.93 13.92
CA LEU A 56 5.60 -3.22 14.23
C LEU A 56 4.20 -3.32 13.62
N GLY A 57 3.42 -2.25 13.67
CA GLY A 57 2.11 -2.17 13.04
C GLY A 57 2.13 -2.35 11.52
N ILE A 58 3.07 -1.69 10.85
CA ILE A 58 3.26 -1.82 9.39
C ILE A 58 3.74 -3.23 9.02
N CYS A 59 4.63 -3.82 9.80
CA CYS A 59 5.07 -5.20 9.59
C CYS A 59 3.91 -6.19 9.79
N ALA A 60 3.12 -6.02 10.85
CA ALA A 60 1.97 -6.88 11.12
C ALA A 60 0.96 -6.82 9.98
N ILE A 61 0.55 -5.61 9.56
CA ILE A 61 -0.41 -5.47 8.45
C ILE A 61 0.16 -6.05 7.14
N GLY A 62 1.47 -5.88 6.90
CA GLY A 62 2.15 -6.48 5.76
C GLY A 62 2.08 -8.00 5.75
N LEU A 63 2.28 -8.65 6.89
CA LEU A 63 2.15 -10.10 7.03
C LEU A 63 0.70 -10.57 6.79
N PHE A 64 -0.28 -9.85 7.35
CA PHE A 64 -1.70 -10.19 7.16
C PHE A 64 -2.14 -10.03 5.70
N LEU A 65 -1.68 -8.98 5.01
CA LEU A 65 -2.05 -8.73 3.62
C LEU A 65 -1.11 -9.39 2.59
N ALA A 66 -0.06 -10.08 3.01
CA ALA A 66 0.96 -10.65 2.12
C ALA A 66 0.35 -11.50 0.99
N SER A 67 -0.57 -12.41 1.33
CA SER A 67 -1.26 -13.25 0.34
C SER A 67 -2.09 -12.44 -0.66
N TRP A 68 -2.77 -11.38 -0.18
CA TRP A 68 -3.61 -10.54 -1.01
C TRP A 68 -2.81 -9.65 -1.96
N ILE A 69 -1.71 -9.07 -1.49
CA ILE A 69 -0.78 -8.28 -2.30
C ILE A 69 -0.19 -9.15 -3.39
N SER A 70 0.25 -10.36 -3.05
CA SER A 70 0.79 -11.32 -4.03
C SER A 70 -0.21 -11.64 -5.13
N LYS A 71 -1.47 -11.95 -4.78
CA LYS A 71 -2.54 -12.17 -5.78
C LYS A 71 -2.79 -10.96 -6.66
N THR A 72 -2.83 -9.77 -6.07
CA THR A 72 -3.06 -8.52 -6.81
C THR A 72 -1.93 -8.24 -7.81
N MET A 73 -0.68 -8.48 -7.42
CA MET A 73 0.48 -8.32 -8.30
C MET A 73 0.48 -9.34 -9.45
N VAL A 74 0.21 -10.61 -9.15
CA VAL A 74 0.13 -11.65 -10.19
C VAL A 74 -0.97 -11.32 -11.21
N GLN A 75 -2.17 -10.94 -10.76
CA GLN A 75 -3.26 -10.55 -11.65
C GLN A 75 -2.90 -9.37 -12.54
N TYR A 76 -2.25 -8.34 -11.97
CA TYR A 76 -1.78 -7.20 -12.74
C TYR A 76 -0.74 -7.61 -13.78
N THR A 77 0.23 -8.45 -13.40
CA THR A 77 1.24 -8.97 -14.33
C THR A 77 0.63 -9.79 -15.46
N GLU A 78 -0.31 -10.70 -15.16
CA GLU A 78 -1.04 -11.47 -16.17
C GLU A 78 -1.80 -10.57 -17.14
N ASN A 79 -2.44 -9.51 -16.64
CA ASN A 79 -3.14 -8.56 -17.49
C ASN A 79 -2.18 -7.81 -18.43
N ILE A 80 -1.01 -7.39 -17.94
CA ILE A 80 0.02 -6.78 -18.79
C ILE A 80 0.49 -7.74 -19.88
N TYR A 81 0.75 -9.02 -19.56
CA TYR A 81 1.11 -10.01 -20.56
C TYR A 81 0.01 -10.20 -21.62
N ASN A 82 -1.26 -10.26 -21.20
CA ASN A 82 -2.39 -10.35 -22.14
C ASN A 82 -2.49 -9.14 -23.07
N ILE A 83 -2.21 -7.94 -22.56
CA ILE A 83 -2.17 -6.72 -23.37
C ILE A 83 -1.03 -6.81 -24.39
N ILE A 84 0.16 -7.28 -24.00
CA ILE A 84 1.30 -7.45 -24.91
C ILE A 84 0.95 -8.43 -26.04
N THR A 85 0.38 -9.60 -25.71
CA THR A 85 0.01 -10.62 -26.71
C THR A 85 -1.07 -10.14 -27.68
N LYS A 86 -1.95 -9.21 -27.26
CA LYS A 86 -2.97 -8.59 -28.13
C LYS A 86 -2.43 -7.50 -29.06
N ILE A 87 -1.26 -6.94 -28.73
CA ILE A 87 -0.62 -5.87 -29.52
C ILE A 87 0.29 -6.47 -30.60
N SER A 88 0.85 -7.66 -30.36
CA SER A 88 1.58 -8.46 -31.36
C SER A 88 0.64 -9.05 -32.41
#